data_AF-A0A317PPI7-F1
#
_entry.id   AF-A0A317PPI7-F1
#
_cell.length_a   1.000
_cell.length_b   1.000
_cell.length_c   1.000
_cell.angle_alpha   90.00
_cell.angle_beta   90.00
_cell.angle_gamma   90.00
#
_symmetry.space_group_name_H-M   'P 1'
#
loop_
_entity.id
_entity.type
_entity.pdbx_description
1 polymer ?
#
loop_
_entity_poly.entity_id
_entity_poly.type
_entity_poly.pdbx_seq_one_letter_code
_entity_poly.pdbx_strand_id
1 'polypeptide(L)'
;MSALSEVRKIADGDLTPAAALMLVRNALTSAGAAHVYAALRDLVWKKLIGRDFGSELGEWHSALAQTEALLREQMQPSVADKVLVLAELLAASARHAKLHPQDEILQRKHVRAILALLARNDNSAPRSMIARELGLADANLSRVLGIMAMAGLVRRVRNGKEAVYVLEVAGSNAHWQVTHAANKSLHPTAGVHVASAAPAAPPQQSRAVHFAKG
;
A
#
# COMPACT_ATOMS: atom_id res chain seq x y z
N MET A 1 -20.95 -6.86 24.46
CA MET A 1 -20.37 -5.64 23.82
C MET A 1 -21.52 -4.79 23.32
N SER A 2 -21.46 -3.47 23.45
CA SER A 2 -22.54 -2.57 23.00
C SER A 2 -22.56 -2.49 21.47
N ALA A 3 -23.75 -2.38 20.84
CA ALA A 3 -23.91 -2.22 19.39
C ALA A 3 -23.09 -1.04 18.83
N LEU A 4 -22.93 0.03 19.60
CA LEU A 4 -22.11 1.20 19.24
C LEU A 4 -20.60 0.89 19.22
N SER A 5 -20.15 -0.10 19.99
CA SER A 5 -18.75 -0.52 19.99
C SER A 5 -18.37 -1.31 18.73
N GLU A 6 -19.32 -2.01 18.11
CA GLU A 6 -19.11 -2.71 16.84
C GLU A 6 -19.00 -1.72 15.67
N VAL A 7 -19.88 -0.72 15.66
CA VAL A 7 -19.85 0.39 14.68
C VAL A 7 -18.53 1.15 14.73
N ARG A 8 -17.96 1.35 15.92
CA ARG A 8 -16.66 2.01 16.07
C ARG A 8 -15.51 1.23 15.41
N LYS A 9 -15.50 -0.10 15.52
CA LYS A 9 -14.48 -0.94 14.88
C LYS A 9 -14.52 -0.84 13.35
N ILE A 10 -15.70 -0.64 12.77
CA ILE A 10 -15.84 -0.36 11.32
C ILE A 10 -15.17 0.97 10.99
N ALA A 11 -15.42 2.01 11.79
CA ALA A 11 -14.84 3.34 11.59
C ALA A 11 -13.32 3.38 11.79
N ASP A 12 -12.75 2.50 12.62
CA ASP A 12 -11.32 2.46 12.90
C ASP A 12 -10.50 2.13 11.64
N GLY A 13 -11.01 1.21 10.81
CA GLY A 13 -10.42 0.86 9.51
C GLY A 13 -9.32 -0.19 9.55
N ASP A 14 -9.12 -0.81 10.72
CA ASP A 14 -8.14 -1.89 10.96
C ASP A 14 -8.67 -3.28 10.56
N LEU A 15 -9.92 -3.36 10.12
CA LEU A 15 -10.57 -4.60 9.69
C LEU A 15 -10.34 -4.85 8.21
N THR A 16 -10.35 -6.12 7.80
CA THR A 16 -10.47 -6.45 6.38
C THR A 16 -11.88 -6.11 5.87
N PRO A 17 -12.05 -5.84 4.56
CA PRO A 17 -13.36 -5.57 3.96
C PRO A 17 -14.41 -6.65 4.27
N ALA A 18 -14.00 -7.92 4.24
CA ALA A 18 -14.87 -9.06 4.56
C ALA A 18 -15.31 -9.05 6.03
N ALA A 19 -14.38 -8.81 6.96
CA ALA A 19 -14.68 -8.73 8.39
C ALA A 19 -15.59 -7.53 8.71
N ALA A 20 -15.34 -6.39 8.07
CA ALA A 20 -16.17 -5.21 8.20
C ALA A 20 -17.60 -5.45 7.70
N LEU A 21 -17.79 -6.13 6.56
CA LEU A 21 -19.12 -6.46 6.06
C LEU A 21 -19.91 -7.37 7.01
N MET A 22 -19.24 -8.33 7.66
CA MET A 22 -19.88 -9.14 8.71
C MET A 22 -20.36 -8.30 9.88
N LEU A 23 -19.53 -7.36 10.36
CA LEU A 23 -19.93 -6.43 11.42
C LEU A 23 -21.04 -5.48 10.97
N VAL A 24 -21.04 -5.02 9.72
CA VAL A 24 -22.12 -4.20 9.16
C VAL A 24 -23.44 -4.92 9.24
N ARG A 25 -23.52 -6.20 8.84
CA ARG A 25 -24.75 -7.00 8.91
C ARG A 25 -25.32 -7.05 10.33
N ASN A 26 -24.45 -7.26 11.32
CA ASN A 26 -24.85 -7.28 12.73
C ASN A 26 -25.28 -5.89 13.21
N ALA A 27 -24.50 -4.85 12.87
CA ALA A 27 -24.73 -3.47 13.29
C ALA A 27 -25.98 -2.84 12.67
N LEU A 28 -26.37 -3.25 11.46
CA LEU A 28 -27.63 -2.82 10.85
C LEU A 28 -28.83 -3.24 11.70
N THR A 29 -28.79 -4.46 12.26
CA THR A 29 -29.84 -4.98 13.14
C THR A 29 -29.77 -4.38 14.54
N SER A 30 -28.56 -4.17 15.09
CA SER A 30 -28.38 -3.82 16.51
C SER A 30 -28.25 -2.32 16.79
N ALA A 31 -27.63 -1.55 15.87
CA ALA A 31 -27.38 -0.10 16.01
C ALA A 31 -28.20 0.75 15.03
N GLY A 32 -28.63 0.14 13.92
CA GLY A 32 -29.43 0.81 12.89
C GLY A 32 -28.61 1.50 11.79
N ALA A 33 -29.27 1.75 10.67
CA ALA A 33 -28.68 2.23 9.43
C ALA A 33 -27.90 3.56 9.55
N ALA A 34 -28.38 4.50 10.36
CA ALA A 34 -27.73 5.81 10.52
C ALA A 34 -26.32 5.69 11.15
N HIS A 35 -26.16 4.82 12.15
CA HIS A 35 -24.88 4.59 12.82
C HIS A 35 -23.90 3.85 11.91
N VAL A 36 -24.38 2.85 11.18
CA VAL A 36 -23.58 2.14 10.17
C VAL A 36 -23.07 3.11 9.11
N TYR A 37 -23.95 3.97 8.58
CA TYR A 37 -23.55 5.00 7.62
C TYR A 37 -22.47 5.94 8.18
N ALA A 38 -22.63 6.42 9.41
CA ALA A 38 -21.64 7.30 10.04
C ALA A 38 -20.26 6.64 10.12
N ALA A 39 -20.19 5.36 10.54
CA ALA A 39 -18.93 4.64 10.58
C ALA A 39 -18.31 4.39 9.20
N LEU A 40 -19.12 4.03 8.20
CA LEU A 40 -18.63 3.83 6.84
C LEU A 40 -18.12 5.13 6.21
N ARG A 41 -18.78 6.25 6.48
CA ARG A 41 -18.30 7.57 6.06
C ARG A 41 -16.92 7.87 6.66
N ASP A 42 -16.76 7.65 7.96
CA ASP A 42 -15.51 7.93 8.66
C ASP A 42 -14.38 7.00 8.19
N LEU A 43 -14.68 5.72 7.96
CA LEU A 43 -13.78 4.75 7.33
C LEU A 43 -13.33 5.22 5.93
N VAL A 44 -14.28 5.58 5.06
CA VAL A 44 -13.99 6.03 3.69
C VAL A 44 -13.12 7.28 3.72
N TRP A 45 -13.44 8.25 4.59
CA TRP A 45 -12.61 9.44 4.77
C TRP A 45 -11.17 9.10 5.16
N LYS A 46 -10.97 8.17 6.11
CA LYS A 46 -9.63 7.70 6.49
C LYS A 46 -8.91 7.02 5.33
N LYS A 47 -9.55 6.14 4.58
CA LYS A 47 -8.94 5.46 3.43
C LYS A 47 -8.53 6.45 2.33
N LEU A 48 -9.35 7.47 2.08
CA LEU A 48 -9.03 8.54 1.11
C LEU A 48 -7.84 9.40 1.55
N ILE A 49 -7.76 9.78 2.83
CA ILE A 49 -6.64 10.58 3.36
C ILE A 49 -5.37 9.75 3.52
N GLY A 50 -5.51 8.48 3.93
CA GLY A 50 -4.39 7.56 4.11
C GLY A 50 -3.62 7.30 2.83
N ARG A 51 -4.24 7.58 1.67
CA ARG A 51 -3.65 7.40 0.33
C ARG A 51 -3.07 6.00 0.11
N ASP A 52 -3.63 5.03 0.83
CA ASP A 52 -3.31 3.63 0.66
C ASP A 52 -4.16 3.12 -0.49
N PHE A 53 -3.59 3.16 -1.69
CA PHE A 53 -4.30 2.89 -2.93
C PHE A 53 -4.06 1.48 -3.47
N GLY A 54 -3.75 0.54 -2.58
CA GLY A 54 -3.55 -0.86 -2.93
C GLY A 54 -4.81 -1.54 -3.48
N SER A 55 -4.67 -2.83 -3.81
CA SER A 55 -5.77 -3.70 -4.23
C SER A 55 -6.96 -3.70 -3.25
N GLU A 56 -6.70 -3.38 -1.98
CA GLU A 56 -7.69 -3.29 -0.90
C GLU A 56 -8.84 -2.31 -1.21
N LEU A 57 -8.61 -1.23 -1.96
CA LEU A 57 -9.68 -0.27 -2.28
C LEU A 57 -10.80 -0.89 -3.15
N GLY A 58 -10.45 -1.84 -4.02
CA GLY A 58 -11.44 -2.56 -4.83
C GLY A 58 -12.32 -3.48 -3.99
N GLU A 59 -11.75 -4.09 -2.96
CA GLU A 59 -12.48 -4.93 -2.01
C GLU A 59 -13.39 -4.09 -1.11
N TRP A 60 -12.90 -2.95 -0.63
CA TRP A 60 -13.73 -1.99 0.12
C TRP A 60 -14.88 -1.42 -0.71
N HIS A 61 -14.67 -1.12 -1.99
CA HIS A 61 -15.75 -0.74 -2.90
C HIS A 61 -16.81 -1.84 -2.97
N SER A 62 -16.41 -3.09 -3.12
CA SER A 62 -17.31 -4.24 -3.14
C SER A 62 -18.06 -4.43 -1.82
N ALA A 63 -17.42 -4.17 -0.67
CA ALA A 63 -18.06 -4.23 0.64
C ALA A 63 -19.11 -3.12 0.83
N LEU A 64 -18.83 -1.90 0.35
CA LEU A 64 -19.80 -0.79 0.36
C LEU A 64 -21.00 -1.07 -0.56
N ALA A 65 -20.77 -1.61 -1.76
CA ALA A 65 -21.84 -2.00 -2.67
C ALA A 65 -22.74 -3.09 -2.07
N GLN A 66 -22.17 -4.10 -1.39
CA GLN A 66 -22.96 -5.09 -0.67
C GLN A 66 -23.74 -4.50 0.51
N THR A 67 -23.16 -3.52 1.21
CA THR A 67 -23.85 -2.82 2.29
C THR A 67 -25.04 -2.00 1.78
N GLU A 68 -24.86 -1.35 0.63
CA GLU A 68 -25.91 -0.62 -0.07
C GLU A 68 -27.08 -1.53 -0.43
N ALA A 69 -26.81 -2.71 -1.00
CA ALA A 69 -27.84 -3.70 -1.32
C ALA A 69 -28.61 -4.16 -0.07
N LEU A 70 -27.89 -4.45 1.03
CA LEU A 70 -28.51 -4.82 2.31
C LEU A 70 -29.41 -3.71 2.86
N LEU A 71 -29.00 -2.44 2.74
CA LEU A 71 -29.82 -1.30 3.17
C LEU A 71 -31.09 -1.17 2.33
N ARG A 72 -31.04 -1.46 1.03
CA ARG A 72 -32.24 -1.50 0.19
C ARG A 72 -33.19 -2.62 0.61
N GLU A 73 -32.67 -3.82 0.87
CA GLU A 73 -33.46 -4.95 1.35
C GLU A 73 -34.14 -4.65 2.69
N GLN A 74 -33.50 -3.87 3.56
CA GLN A 74 -34.06 -3.42 4.84
C GLN A 74 -34.96 -2.18 4.73
N MET A 75 -35.37 -1.79 3.51
CA MET A 75 -36.24 -0.63 3.25
C MET A 75 -35.65 0.69 3.78
N GLN A 76 -34.33 0.86 3.70
CA GLN A 76 -33.59 2.07 4.06
C GLN A 76 -32.98 2.76 2.82
N PRO A 77 -33.77 3.13 1.79
CA PRO A 77 -33.24 3.60 0.51
C PRO A 77 -32.44 4.91 0.64
N SER A 78 -32.85 5.81 1.53
CA SER A 78 -32.16 7.09 1.73
C SER A 78 -30.76 6.95 2.34
N VAL A 79 -30.50 5.87 3.07
CA VAL A 79 -29.17 5.54 3.60
C VAL A 79 -28.38 4.75 2.55
N ALA A 80 -29.04 3.85 1.82
CA ALA A 80 -28.44 3.11 0.71
C ALA A 80 -27.82 4.06 -0.34
N ASP A 81 -28.55 5.09 -0.78
CA ASP A 81 -28.06 6.06 -1.75
C ASP A 81 -26.82 6.81 -1.24
N LYS A 82 -26.75 7.11 0.06
CA LYS A 82 -25.56 7.74 0.66
C LYS A 82 -24.36 6.80 0.68
N VAL A 83 -24.58 5.50 0.93
CA VAL A 83 -23.52 4.48 0.88
C VAL A 83 -23.05 4.25 -0.56
N LEU A 84 -23.96 4.31 -1.54
CA LEU A 84 -23.61 4.26 -2.96
C LEU A 84 -22.62 5.37 -3.33
N VAL A 85 -22.90 6.61 -2.93
CA VAL A 85 -22.01 7.75 -3.18
C VAL A 85 -20.62 7.53 -2.55
N LEU A 86 -20.56 6.94 -1.35
CA LEU A 86 -19.28 6.58 -0.73
C LEU A 86 -18.52 5.52 -1.53
N ALA A 87 -19.22 4.51 -2.05
CA ALA A 87 -18.64 3.48 -2.91
C ALA A 87 -18.09 4.09 -4.21
N GLU A 88 -18.86 4.95 -4.89
CA GLU A 88 -18.44 5.61 -6.12
C GLU A 88 -17.20 6.49 -5.92
N LEU A 89 -17.12 7.22 -4.81
CA LEU A 89 -15.96 8.02 -4.44
C LEU A 89 -14.72 7.15 -4.26
N LEU A 90 -14.86 6.01 -3.57
CA LEU A 90 -13.75 5.07 -3.37
C LEU A 90 -13.30 4.44 -4.69
N ALA A 91 -14.25 4.10 -5.57
CA ALA A 91 -13.95 3.57 -6.90
C ALA A 91 -13.22 4.60 -7.78
N ALA A 92 -13.62 5.87 -7.73
CA ALA A 92 -12.94 6.96 -8.41
C ALA A 92 -11.50 7.12 -7.90
N SER A 93 -11.31 7.05 -6.58
CA SER A 93 -9.98 7.08 -5.95
C SER A 93 -9.11 5.91 -6.39
N ALA A 94 -9.65 4.68 -6.40
CA ALA A 94 -8.94 3.49 -6.86
C ALA A 94 -8.54 3.59 -8.34
N ARG A 95 -9.42 4.12 -9.21
CA ARG A 95 -9.10 4.38 -10.62
C ARG A 95 -8.00 5.45 -10.76
N HIS A 96 -8.08 6.54 -9.99
CA HIS A 96 -7.06 7.58 -10.00
C HIS A 96 -5.68 7.05 -9.62
N ALA A 97 -5.61 6.18 -8.61
CA ALA A 97 -4.37 5.54 -8.22
C ALA A 97 -3.83 4.58 -9.29
N LYS A 98 -4.70 3.81 -9.94
CA LYS A 98 -4.31 2.95 -11.08
C LYS A 98 -3.76 3.74 -12.27
N LEU A 99 -4.31 4.94 -12.53
CA LEU A 99 -3.87 5.82 -13.61
C LEU A 99 -2.57 6.60 -13.28
N HIS A 100 -2.17 6.62 -12.01
CA HIS A 100 -0.91 7.21 -11.57
C HIS A 100 -0.12 6.20 -10.71
N PRO A 101 0.36 5.09 -11.29
CA PRO A 101 1.13 4.11 -10.55
C PRO A 101 2.34 4.81 -9.94
N GLN A 102 2.55 4.63 -8.64
CA GLN A 102 3.75 5.15 -7.98
C GLN A 102 5.01 4.72 -8.74
N ASP A 103 5.02 3.52 -9.33
CA ASP A 103 6.08 3.00 -10.18
C ASP A 103 6.46 3.94 -11.35
N GLU A 104 5.49 4.50 -12.07
CA GLU A 104 5.76 5.44 -13.17
C GLU A 104 6.36 6.76 -12.65
N ILE A 105 5.93 7.20 -11.47
CA ILE A 105 6.46 8.39 -10.80
C ILE A 105 7.91 8.11 -10.38
N LEU A 106 8.19 6.93 -9.82
CA LEU A 106 9.52 6.49 -9.40
C LEU A 106 10.47 6.23 -10.58
N GLN A 107 9.96 6.00 -11.78
CA GLN A 107 10.79 5.93 -12.98
C GLN A 107 11.34 7.29 -13.43
N ARG A 108 10.78 8.41 -12.95
CA ARG A 108 11.22 9.74 -13.35
C ARG A 108 12.56 10.10 -12.68
N LYS A 109 13.54 10.51 -13.49
CA LYS A 109 14.90 10.89 -13.06
C LYS A 109 14.89 11.83 -11.84
N HIS A 110 14.13 12.93 -11.90
CA HIS A 110 14.11 13.93 -10.84
C HIS A 110 13.42 13.46 -9.56
N VAL A 111 12.44 12.56 -9.64
CA VAL A 111 11.81 11.98 -8.45
C VAL A 111 12.83 11.16 -7.67
N ARG A 112 13.54 10.24 -8.35
CA ARG A 112 14.61 9.44 -7.72
C ARG A 112 15.71 10.31 -7.11
N ALA A 113 16.12 11.35 -7.84
CA ALA A 113 17.15 12.28 -7.37
C ALA A 113 16.71 13.05 -6.12
N ILE A 114 15.44 13.49 -6.05
CA ILE A 114 14.89 14.16 -4.87
C ILE A 114 14.78 13.17 -3.70
N LEU A 115 14.28 11.96 -3.90
CA LEU A 115 14.21 10.95 -2.84
C LEU A 115 15.60 10.65 -2.25
N ALA A 116 16.60 10.46 -3.10
CA ALA A 116 17.98 10.26 -2.67
C ALA A 116 18.57 11.48 -1.95
N LEU A 117 18.23 12.70 -2.39
CA LEU A 117 18.62 13.94 -1.72
C LEU A 117 17.98 14.08 -0.34
N LEU A 118 16.70 13.73 -0.18
CA LEU A 118 16.04 13.81 1.11
C LEU A 118 16.58 12.73 2.07
N ALA A 119 16.73 11.49 1.60
CA ALA A 119 17.24 10.38 2.40
C ALA A 119 18.64 10.64 2.97
N ARG A 120 19.50 11.34 2.21
CA ARG A 120 20.86 11.71 2.67
C ARG A 120 20.93 12.97 3.55
N ASN A 121 19.82 13.69 3.72
CA ASN A 121 19.74 14.91 4.54
C ASN A 121 18.69 14.74 5.66
N ASP A 122 18.85 13.73 6.51
CA ASP A 122 17.95 13.48 7.65
C ASP A 122 16.45 13.45 7.27
N ASN A 123 16.15 12.89 6.10
CA ASN A 123 14.80 12.80 5.54
C ASN A 123 14.13 14.14 5.26
N SER A 124 14.87 15.26 5.17
CA SER A 124 14.28 16.56 4.87
C SER A 124 15.22 17.51 4.14
N ALA A 125 14.68 18.40 3.31
CA ALA A 125 15.48 19.47 2.71
C ALA A 125 14.63 20.71 2.40
N PRO A 126 15.21 21.92 2.54
CA PRO A 126 14.57 23.13 2.08
C PRO A 126 14.46 23.14 0.55
N ARG A 127 13.39 23.75 0.03
CA ARG A 127 13.13 23.85 -1.41
C ARG A 127 14.33 24.45 -2.17
N SER A 128 14.95 25.50 -1.62
CA SER A 128 16.09 26.17 -2.25
C SER A 128 17.29 25.24 -2.44
N MET A 129 17.55 24.37 -1.47
CA MET A 129 18.59 23.34 -1.57
C MET A 129 18.25 22.33 -2.65
N ILE A 130 17.00 21.84 -2.72
CA ILE A 130 16.58 20.90 -3.77
C ILE A 130 16.74 21.52 -5.16
N ALA A 131 16.37 22.80 -5.32
CA ALA A 131 16.52 23.53 -6.58
C ALA A 131 17.99 23.60 -7.00
N ARG A 132 18.87 23.99 -6.07
CA ARG A 132 20.31 24.17 -6.30
C ARG A 132 21.01 22.85 -6.61
N GLU A 133 20.81 21.84 -5.79
CA GLU A 133 21.48 20.53 -5.92
C GLU A 133 21.11 19.80 -7.21
N LEU A 134 19.87 19.98 -7.68
CA LEU A 134 19.36 19.27 -8.85
C LEU A 134 19.33 20.12 -10.12
N GLY A 135 19.75 21.39 -10.04
CA GLY A 135 19.72 22.34 -11.16
C GLY A 135 18.32 22.52 -11.75
N LEU A 136 17.29 22.51 -10.90
CA LEU A 136 15.89 22.52 -11.34
C LEU A 136 15.32 23.94 -11.37
N ALA A 137 14.79 24.35 -12.52
CA ALA A 137 14.00 25.57 -12.65
C ALA A 137 12.73 25.51 -11.78
N ASP A 138 12.31 26.66 -11.26
CA ASP A 138 11.28 26.76 -10.21
C ASP A 138 9.92 26.14 -10.60
N ALA A 139 9.47 26.38 -11.84
CA ALA A 139 8.24 25.79 -12.34
C ALA A 139 8.32 24.26 -12.42
N ASN A 140 9.47 23.73 -12.88
CA ASN A 140 9.68 22.29 -12.95
C ASN A 140 9.76 21.68 -11.55
N LEU A 141 10.48 22.32 -10.63
CA LEU A 141 10.60 21.86 -9.25
C LEU A 141 9.25 21.86 -8.53
N SER A 142 8.44 22.91 -8.70
CA SER A 142 7.07 22.97 -8.16
C SER A 142 6.21 21.82 -8.65
N ARG A 143 6.25 21.55 -9.97
CA ARG A 143 5.49 20.46 -10.57
C ARG A 143 5.94 19.10 -10.02
N VAL A 144 7.24 18.83 -9.97
CA VAL A 144 7.77 17.55 -9.48
C VAL A 144 7.44 17.35 -8.00
N LEU A 145 7.69 18.36 -7.15
CA LEU A 145 7.37 18.28 -5.73
C LEU A 145 5.87 18.19 -5.46
N GLY A 146 5.03 18.82 -6.29
CA GLY A 146 3.58 18.66 -6.22
C GLY A 146 3.16 17.22 -6.51
N ILE A 147 3.71 16.61 -7.56
CA ILE A 147 3.44 15.20 -7.90
C ILE A 147 3.92 14.27 -6.78
N MET A 148 5.13 14.46 -6.25
CA MET A 148 5.64 13.66 -5.14
C MET A 148 4.79 13.83 -3.88
N ALA A 149 4.33 15.05 -3.61
CA ALA A 149 3.46 15.33 -2.48
C ALA A 149 2.08 14.70 -2.66
N MET A 150 1.49 14.71 -3.85
CA MET A 150 0.23 14.03 -4.15
C MET A 150 0.35 12.51 -4.03
N ALA A 151 1.48 11.95 -4.48
CA ALA A 151 1.79 10.54 -4.36
C ALA A 151 2.13 10.09 -2.92
N GLY A 152 2.18 11.01 -1.96
CA GLY A 152 2.50 10.70 -0.55
C GLY A 152 3.97 10.35 -0.32
N LEU A 153 4.86 10.65 -1.27
CA LEU A 153 6.29 10.38 -1.13
C LEU A 153 6.98 11.42 -0.24
N VAL A 154 6.45 12.64 -0.22
CA VAL A 154 6.96 13.75 0.59
C VAL A 154 5.79 14.56 1.14
N ARG A 155 6.01 15.26 2.24
CA ARG A 155 5.11 16.33 2.70
C ARG A 155 5.82 17.68 2.70
N ARG A 156 5.05 18.74 2.53
CA ARG A 156 5.54 20.12 2.62
C ARG A 156 5.23 20.68 4.01
N VAL A 157 6.27 21.15 4.68
CA VAL A 157 6.18 21.85 5.97
C VAL A 157 6.64 23.29 5.77
N ARG A 158 5.95 24.24 6.41
CA ARG A 158 6.37 25.64 6.42
C ARG A 158 7.38 25.83 7.56
N ASN A 159 8.57 26.33 7.24
CA ASN A 159 9.58 26.72 8.23
C ASN A 159 9.94 28.20 8.01
N GLY A 160 9.28 29.08 8.76
CA GLY A 160 9.38 30.53 8.57
C GLY A 160 8.92 30.97 7.17
N LYS A 161 9.85 31.54 6.40
CA LYS A 161 9.62 32.00 5.02
C LYS A 161 9.93 30.92 3.96
N GLU A 162 10.42 29.76 4.37
CA GLU A 162 10.84 28.69 3.46
C GLU A 162 9.91 27.47 3.53
N ALA A 163 9.81 26.75 2.42
CA ALA A 163 9.18 25.44 2.37
C ALA A 163 10.23 24.35 2.54
N VAL A 164 10.05 23.52 3.57
CA VAL A 164 10.86 22.31 3.80
C VAL A 164 10.04 21.11 3.35
N TYR A 165 10.67 20.23 2.59
CA TYR A 165 10.06 18.98 2.16
C TYR A 165 10.63 17.84 2.99
N VAL A 166 9.74 17.04 3.56
CA VAL A 166 10.08 15.92 4.44
C VAL A 166 9.67 14.63 3.75
N LEU A 167 10.55 13.64 3.76
CA LEU A 167 10.31 12.31 3.24
C LEU A 167 9.26 11.60 4.11
N GLU A 168 8.24 11.03 3.46
CA GLU A 168 7.23 10.20 4.12
C GLU A 168 7.66 8.73 4.12
N VAL A 169 6.99 7.90 4.93
CA VAL A 169 7.27 6.45 4.99
C VAL A 169 7.22 5.80 3.60
N ALA A 170 6.21 6.16 2.79
CA ALA A 170 6.11 5.70 1.41
C ALA A 170 7.28 6.17 0.54
N GLY A 171 7.79 7.39 0.75
CA GLY A 171 8.97 7.91 0.08
C GLY A 171 10.25 7.17 0.45
N SER A 172 10.43 6.83 1.73
CA SER A 172 11.55 6.02 2.21
C SER A 172 11.53 4.62 1.62
N ASN A 173 10.37 3.95 1.64
CA ASN A 173 10.20 2.62 1.04
C ASN A 173 10.48 2.65 -0.46
N ALA A 174 9.96 3.66 -1.16
CA ALA A 174 10.21 3.84 -2.58
C ALA A 174 11.69 4.10 -2.90
N HIS A 175 12.39 4.91 -2.09
CA HIS A 175 13.82 5.11 -2.23
C HIS A 175 14.61 3.79 -2.06
N TRP A 176 14.23 3.00 -1.06
CA TRP A 176 14.83 1.69 -0.80
C TRP A 176 14.60 0.72 -1.97
N GLN A 177 13.38 0.64 -2.50
CA GLN A 177 13.05 -0.20 -3.65
C GLN A 177 13.89 0.15 -4.88
N VAL A 178 14.02 1.45 -5.19
CA VAL A 178 14.79 1.93 -6.35
C VAL A 178 16.29 1.61 -6.20
N THR A 179 16.85 1.77 -5.01
CA THR A 179 18.28 1.49 -4.76
C THR A 179 18.59 0.00 -4.78
N HIS A 180 17.68 -0.86 -4.27
CA HIS A 180 17.90 -2.30 -4.20
C HIS A 180 17.52 -3.03 -5.50
N ALA A 181 16.52 -2.54 -6.26
CA ALA A 181 16.21 -3.08 -7.58
C ALA A 181 17.37 -2.88 -8.57
N ALA A 182 18.06 -1.73 -8.51
CA ALA A 182 19.24 -1.47 -9.33
C ALA A 182 20.43 -2.42 -9.03
N ASN A 183 20.51 -2.93 -7.80
CA ASN A 183 21.57 -3.84 -7.37
C ASN A 183 21.32 -5.30 -7.83
N LYS A 184 20.05 -5.69 -7.98
CA LYS A 184 19.67 -7.03 -8.47
C LYS A 184 19.95 -7.22 -9.96
N SER A 185 20.02 -6.14 -10.74
CA SER A 185 20.38 -6.15 -12.16
C SER A 185 21.89 -6.19 -12.46
N LEU A 186 22.76 -6.07 -11.45
CA LEU A 186 24.23 -6.07 -11.62
C LEU A 186 24.88 -7.45 -11.33
N HIS A 187 24.09 -8.44 -10.91
CA HIS A 187 24.52 -9.84 -10.83
C HIS A 187 23.67 -10.69 -11.77
N PRO A 188 24.02 -10.83 -13.06
CA PRO A 188 23.65 -12.05 -13.76
C PRO A 188 24.29 -13.17 -12.97
N THR A 189 23.48 -14.11 -12.49
CA THR A 189 23.89 -15.39 -11.92
C THR A 189 25.08 -15.91 -12.73
N ALA A 190 26.28 -15.80 -12.16
CA ALA A 190 27.42 -16.59 -12.62
C ALA A 190 26.92 -18.03 -12.53
N GLY A 191 26.71 -18.64 -13.68
CA GLY A 191 26.35 -20.04 -13.78
C GLY A 191 27.43 -20.84 -13.08
N VAL A 192 27.16 -21.25 -11.85
CA VAL A 192 27.90 -22.31 -11.20
C VAL A 192 27.49 -23.58 -11.94
N HIS A 193 28.23 -23.90 -12.99
CA HIS A 193 28.37 -25.26 -13.47
C HIS A 193 28.96 -26.08 -12.31
N VAL A 194 28.10 -26.63 -11.47
CA VAL A 194 28.49 -27.76 -10.62
C VAL A 194 28.52 -28.96 -11.54
N ALA A 195 29.72 -29.30 -12.02
CA ALA A 195 29.99 -30.62 -12.57
C ALA A 195 29.64 -31.65 -11.48
N SER A 196 28.60 -32.44 -11.74
CA SER A 196 28.23 -33.58 -10.91
C SER A 196 29.30 -34.66 -11.08
N ALA A 197 30.25 -34.70 -10.15
CA ALA A 197 31.16 -35.83 -9.99
C ALA A 197 30.44 -36.89 -9.14
N ALA A 198 30.23 -38.06 -9.74
CA ALA A 198 29.63 -39.22 -9.11
C ALA A 198 30.45 -39.69 -7.88
N PRO A 199 29.80 -40.05 -6.76
CA PRO A 199 30.50 -40.57 -5.59
C PRO A 199 30.95 -42.01 -5.82
N ALA A 200 32.24 -42.26 -5.55
CA ALA A 200 32.87 -43.57 -5.58
C ALA A 200 32.28 -44.50 -4.50
N ALA A 201 32.02 -45.75 -4.90
CA ALA A 201 31.48 -46.80 -4.05
C ALA A 201 32.49 -47.25 -2.96
N PRO A 202 32.02 -47.56 -1.73
CA PRO A 202 32.88 -48.09 -0.67
C PRO A 202 33.24 -49.57 -0.88
N PRO A 203 34.40 -50.03 -0.36
CA PRO A 203 34.89 -51.39 -0.56
C PRO A 203 34.10 -52.42 0.27
N GLN A 204 33.61 -53.47 -0.41
CA GLN A 204 33.04 -54.66 0.22
C GLN A 204 34.17 -55.52 0.81
N GLN A 205 34.17 -55.69 2.13
CA GLN A 205 34.94 -56.74 2.80
C GLN A 205 34.05 -57.98 2.99
N SER A 206 34.53 -59.08 2.41
CA SER A 206 34.01 -60.43 2.53
C SER A 206 34.26 -61.03 3.91
N ARG A 207 33.23 -61.70 4.46
CA ARG A 207 33.25 -63.10 4.95
C ARG A 207 31.91 -63.39 5.65
N ALA A 208 31.12 -64.33 5.13
CA ALA A 208 31.11 -65.76 5.50
C ALA A 208 30.48 -65.96 6.90
N VAL A 209 29.60 -66.92 7.19
CA VAL A 209 29.39 -68.27 6.68
C VAL A 209 27.97 -68.71 7.11
N HIS A 210 27.46 -69.76 6.48
CA HIS A 210 26.76 -70.91 7.09
C HIS A 210 25.24 -71.09 6.98
N PHE A 211 24.92 -72.20 6.27
CA PHE A 211 23.95 -73.27 6.57
C PHE A 211 22.44 -72.93 6.50
N ALA A 212 21.52 -73.80 6.07
CA ALA A 212 21.57 -75.16 5.53
C ALA A 212 20.18 -75.49 4.93
N LYS A 213 20.19 -76.40 3.94
CA LYS A 213 19.25 -77.53 3.71
C LYS A 213 17.76 -77.26 3.43
N GLY A 214 17.32 -77.89 2.34
CA GLY A 214 15.94 -78.15 1.95
C GLY A 214 15.89 -78.61 0.51
#